data_AF-B0D2U5-F1
#
_entry.id   AF-B0D2U5-F1
#
_cell.length_a   1.000
_cell.length_b   1.000
_cell.length_c   1.000
_cell.angle_alpha   90.00
_cell.angle_beta   90.00
_cell.angle_gamma   90.00
#
_symmetry.space_group_name_H-M   'P 1'
#
loop_
_entity.id
_entity.type
_entity.pdbx_description
1 polymer ?
#
loop_
_entity_poly.entity_id
_entity_poly.type
_entity_poly.pdbx_seq_one_letter_code
_entity_poly.pdbx_strand_id
1 'polypeptide(L)'
;MSAKLSTFPMAQLQSSLLKNTPDQVPPTEELEILHAELKVMKQKTLERAKKAGEDLKTIEASFRRMKEREKGKAKAVDKIKRERDCTCIFSG
;
A
#
# COMPACT_ATOMS: atom_id res chain seq x y z
N MET A 1 0.12 5.15 -15.52
CA MET A 1 -1.00 4.99 -14.56
C MET A 1 -0.50 5.51 -13.22
N SER A 2 -1.06 6.60 -12.70
CA SER A 2 -0.65 7.14 -11.39
C SER A 2 -1.52 6.49 -10.31
N ALA A 3 -0.95 5.56 -9.53
CA ALA A 3 -1.60 5.05 -8.34
C ALA A 3 -1.57 6.16 -7.29
N LYS A 4 -2.75 6.64 -6.87
CA LYS A 4 -2.88 7.69 -5.85
C LYS A 4 -2.62 7.09 -4.45
N LEU A 5 -1.42 6.55 -4.24
CA LEU A 5 -0.99 6.12 -2.92
C LEU A 5 -0.61 7.37 -2.12
N SER A 6 -1.40 7.69 -1.10
CA SER A 6 -1.17 8.85 -0.24
C SER A 6 -0.35 8.42 0.98
N THR A 7 0.78 9.09 1.22
CA THR A 7 1.64 8.84 2.39
C THR A 7 0.87 9.07 3.69
N PHE A 8 0.94 8.12 4.62
CA PHE A 8 0.30 8.24 5.92
C PHE A 8 1.26 8.93 6.92
N PRO A 9 0.89 10.08 7.55
CA PRO A 9 1.78 10.80 8.44
C PRO A 9 2.11 9.99 9.71
N MET A 10 3.36 10.09 10.19
CA MET A 10 3.74 9.51 11.48
C MET A 10 3.36 10.44 12.62
N ALA A 11 2.62 9.92 13.61
CA ALA A 11 2.34 10.66 14.84
C ALA A 11 3.58 10.65 15.73
N GLN A 12 3.98 11.82 16.23
CA GLN A 12 5.10 11.99 17.15
C GLN A 12 4.56 12.15 18.56
N LEU A 13 5.03 11.32 19.50
CA LEU A 13 4.73 11.44 20.92
C LEU A 13 5.47 12.64 21.51
N GLN A 14 4.71 13.52 22.16
CA GLN A 14 5.26 14.69 22.85
C GLN A 14 5.61 14.35 24.31
N SER A 15 5.01 13.30 24.87
CA SER A 15 5.22 12.89 26.26
C SER A 15 6.68 12.62 26.63
N SER A 16 7.17 13.31 27.66
CA SER A 16 8.49 13.08 28.25
C SER A 16 8.56 11.79 29.07
N LEU A 17 7.42 11.31 29.59
CA LEU A 17 7.30 10.10 30.42
C LEU A 17 7.77 8.81 29.73
N LEU A 18 7.67 8.74 28.40
CA LEU A 18 8.18 7.60 27.61
C LEU A 18 9.67 7.72 27.29
N LYS A 19 10.23 8.92 27.38
CA LYS A 19 11.64 9.21 27.04
C LYS A 19 12.54 9.23 28.28
N ASN A 20 12.01 9.63 29.42
CA ASN A 20 12.68 9.65 30.70
C ASN A 20 11.77 8.96 31.71
N THR A 21 12.24 7.88 32.32
CA THR A 21 11.58 7.28 33.48
C THR A 21 11.80 8.23 34.66
N PRO A 22 10.77 8.95 35.14
CA PRO A 22 10.96 9.81 36.30
C PRO A 22 11.19 8.94 37.54
N ASP A 23 12.17 9.31 38.36
CA ASP A 23 12.49 8.64 39.63
C ASP A 23 11.41 8.88 40.69
N GLN A 24 10.58 9.92 40.49
CA GLN A 24 9.40 10.24 41.30
C GLN A 24 8.11 9.92 40.54
N VAL A 25 7.04 9.61 41.30
CA VAL A 25 5.71 9.36 40.75
C VAL A 25 5.25 10.57 39.94
N PRO A 26 5.00 10.43 38.63
CA PRO A 26 4.64 11.55 37.77
C PRO A 26 3.24 12.09 38.12
N PRO A 27 3.00 13.39 37.88
CA PRO A 27 1.70 14.02 38.12
C PRO A 27 0.57 13.33 37.35
N THR A 28 -0.61 13.23 37.96
CA THR A 28 -1.80 12.61 37.35
C THR A 28 -2.18 13.28 36.02
N GLU A 29 -2.04 14.60 35.93
CA GLU A 29 -2.35 15.38 34.73
C GLU A 29 -1.45 14.99 33.55
N GLU A 30 -0.15 14.79 33.77
CA GLU A 30 0.77 14.31 32.74
C GLU A 30 0.43 12.88 32.27
N LEU A 31 -0.03 12.04 33.20
CA LEU A 31 -0.49 10.68 32.90
C LEU A 31 -1.75 10.68 32.02
N GLU A 32 -2.70 11.55 32.33
CA GLU A 32 -3.94 11.67 31.56
C GLU A 32 -3.68 12.17 30.14
N ILE A 33 -2.79 13.16 29.99
CA ILE A 33 -2.33 13.66 28.69
C ILE A 33 -1.69 12.52 27.88
N LEU A 34 -0.74 11.79 28.48
CA LEU A 34 -0.10 10.65 27.83
C LEU A 34 -1.12 9.58 27.42
N HIS A 35 -2.07 9.25 28.29
CA HIS A 35 -3.09 8.25 28.01
C HIS A 35 -4.00 8.68 26.83
N ALA A 36 -4.35 9.96 26.76
CA ALA A 36 -5.09 10.52 25.63
C ALA A 36 -4.28 10.44 24.33
N GLU A 37 -3.00 10.82 24.36
CA GLU A 37 -2.09 10.70 23.20
C GLU A 37 -1.97 9.25 22.71
N LEU A 38 -1.80 8.29 23.63
CA LEU A 38 -1.68 6.87 23.31
C LEU A 38 -2.97 6.31 22.69
N LYS A 39 -4.15 6.72 23.17
CA LYS A 39 -5.43 6.35 22.56
C LYS A 39 -5.52 6.84 21.11
N VAL A 40 -5.16 8.10 20.87
CA VAL A 40 -5.16 8.68 19.52
C VAL A 40 -4.14 7.96 18.62
N MET A 41 -2.95 7.65 19.13
CA MET A 41 -1.94 6.89 18.39
C MET A 41 -2.38 5.48 18.02
N LYS A 42 -3.03 4.77 18.95
CA LYS A 42 -3.62 3.45 18.69
C LYS A 42 -4.65 3.54 17.57
N GLN A 43 -5.54 4.53 17.64
CA GLN A 43 -6.56 4.75 16.62
C GLN A 43 -5.94 5.02 15.25
N LYS A 44 -4.96 5.93 15.17
CA LYS A 44 -4.23 6.23 13.92
C LYS A 44 -3.50 5.01 13.35
N THR A 45 -2.97 4.14 14.22
CA THR A 45 -2.28 2.92 13.79
C THR A 45 -3.24 1.92 13.18
N LEU A 46 -4.45 1.77 13.74
CA LEU A 46 -5.51 0.94 13.16
C LEU A 46 -5.97 1.49 11.80
N GLU A 47 -6.14 2.80 11.68
CA GLU A 47 -6.48 3.45 10.41
C GLU A 47 -5.39 3.25 9.35
N ARG A 48 -4.12 3.34 9.75
CA ARG A 48 -2.98 3.03 8.87
C ARG A 48 -3.03 1.59 8.39
N ALA A 49 -3.26 0.63 9.29
CA ALA A 49 -3.35 -0.78 8.94
C ALA A 49 -4.50 -1.04 7.95
N LYS A 50 -5.66 -0.40 8.19
CA LYS A 50 -6.81 -0.48 7.28
C LYS A 50 -6.47 0.07 5.90
N LYS A 51 -5.87 1.26 5.84
CA LYS A 51 -5.44 1.89 4.58
C LYS A 51 -4.43 1.03 3.82
N ALA A 52 -3.43 0.48 4.50
CA ALA A 52 -2.46 -0.42 3.90
C ALA A 52 -3.12 -1.67 3.29
N GLY A 53 -4.15 -2.21 3.96
CA GLY A 53 -4.94 -3.32 3.41
C GLY A 53 -5.72 -2.94 2.13
N GLU A 54 -6.28 -1.74 2.08
CA GLU A 54 -6.96 -1.21 0.89
C GLU A 54 -5.99 -0.94 -0.27
N ASP A 55 -4.81 -0.40 0.04
CA ASP A 55 -3.74 -0.16 -0.92
C ASP A 55 -3.22 -1.48 -1.53
N LEU A 56 -3.05 -2.53 -0.71
CA LEU A 56 -2.66 -3.86 -1.19
C LEU A 56 -3.70 -4.44 -2.17
N LYS A 57 -4.99 -4.37 -1.84
CA LYS A 57 -6.07 -4.80 -2.74
C LYS A 57 -6.04 -4.05 -4.07
N THR A 58 -5.75 -2.75 -4.01
CA THR A 58 -5.65 -1.89 -5.21
C THR A 58 -4.47 -2.31 -6.08
N ILE A 59 -3.31 -2.58 -5.47
CA ILE A 59 -2.11 -3.05 -6.17
C ILE A 59 -2.38 -4.42 -6.81
N GLU A 60 -2.95 -5.37 -6.08
CA GLU A 60 -3.28 -6.70 -6.61
C GLU A 60 -4.25 -6.64 -7.80
N ALA A 61 -5.31 -5.83 -7.69
CA ALA A 61 -6.26 -5.62 -8.78
C ALA A 61 -5.59 -5.01 -10.01
N SER A 62 -4.67 -4.05 -9.81
CA SER A 62 -3.91 -3.44 -10.90
C SER A 62 -2.96 -4.45 -11.57
N PHE A 63 -2.31 -5.31 -10.79
CA PHE A 63 -1.41 -6.35 -11.28
C PHE A 63 -2.17 -7.42 -12.08
N ARG A 64 -3.36 -7.83 -11.61
CA ARG A 64 -4.23 -8.75 -12.35
C ARG A 64 -4.62 -8.18 -13.71
N ARG A 65 -5.09 -6.92 -13.76
CA ARG A 65 -5.44 -6.24 -15.01
C ARG A 65 -4.24 -6.13 -15.97
N MET A 66 -3.05 -5.88 -15.43
CA MET A 66 -1.83 -5.83 -16.23
C MET A 66 -1.49 -7.20 -16.85
N LYS A 67 -1.55 -8.26 -16.04
CA LYS A 67 -1.29 -9.64 -16.48
C LYS A 67 -2.28 -10.10 -17.56
N GLU A 68 -3.54 -9.72 -17.45
CA GLU A 68 -4.56 -10.01 -18.47
C GLU A 68 -4.30 -9.29 -19.79
N ARG A 69 -3.92 -8.00 -19.73
CA ARG A 69 -3.54 -7.24 -20.94
C ARG A 69 -2.31 -7.82 -21.62
N GLU A 70 -1.30 -8.22 -20.87
CA GLU A 70 -0.11 -8.89 -21.41
C GLU A 70 -0.46 -10.19 -22.12
N LYS A 71 -1.28 -11.06 -21.51
CA LYS A 71 -1.74 -12.30 -22.15
C LYS A 71 -2.51 -12.03 -23.46
N GLY A 72 -3.34 -10.99 -23.49
CA GLY A 72 -4.07 -10.58 -24.70
C GLY A 72 -3.13 -10.15 -25.83
N LYS A 73 -2.09 -9.36 -25.51
CA LYS A 73 -1.07 -8.94 -26.47
C LYS A 73 -0.25 -10.12 -27.00
N ALA A 74 0.16 -11.05 -26.13
CA ALA A 74 0.91 -12.24 -26.53
C ALA A 74 0.12 -13.10 -27.53
N LYS A 75 -1.19 -13.32 -27.29
CA LYS A 75 -2.06 -14.05 -28.23
C LYS A 75 -2.20 -13.34 -29.58
N ALA A 76 -2.29 -12.01 -29.59
CA ALA A 76 -2.36 -11.23 -30.82
C ALA A 76 -1.06 -11.32 -31.63
N VAL A 77 0.10 -11.24 -30.97
CA VAL A 77 1.41 -11.41 -31.60
C VAL A 77 1.56 -12.83 -32.18
N ASP A 78 1.13 -13.87 -31.47
CA ASP A 78 1.18 -15.25 -31.96
C ASP A 78 0.27 -15.47 -33.18
N LYS A 79 -0.93 -14.87 -33.21
CA LYS A 79 -1.82 -14.92 -34.38
C LYS A 79 -1.17 -14.27 -35.61
N ILE A 80 -0.57 -13.09 -35.42
CA ILE A 80 0.13 -12.37 -36.50
C ILE A 80 1.34 -13.18 -37.01
N LYS A 81 2.10 -13.84 -36.13
CA LYS A 81 3.21 -14.70 -36.54
C LYS A 81 2.72 -15.88 -37.38
N ARG A 82 1.71 -16.63 -36.91
CA ARG A 82 1.13 -17.76 -37.66
C ARG A 82 0.56 -17.35 -39.01
N GLU A 83 -0.11 -16.21 -39.10
CA GLU A 83 -0.65 -15.70 -40.37
C GLU A 83 0.46 -15.25 -41.33
N ARG A 84 1.55 -14.64 -40.83
CA ARG A 84 2.73 -14.33 -41.65
C ARG A 84 3.42 -15.59 -42.17
N ASP A 85 3.59 -16.60 -41.33
CA ASP A 85 4.21 -17.87 -41.73
C ASP A 85 3.36 -18.60 -42.78
N CYS A 86 2.01 -18.51 -42.71
CA CYS A 86 1.11 -19.05 -43.74
C CYS A 86 1.14 -18.29 -45.06
N THR A 87 1.49 -17.00 -45.05
CA THR A 87 1.52 -16.18 -46.28
C THR A 87 2.79 -16.42 -47.09
N CYS A 88 3.89 -16.82 -46.45
CA CYS A 88 5.17 -17.09 -47.11
C CYS A 88 5.25 -18.47 -47.80
N ILE A 89 4.39 -19.43 -47.46
CA ILE A 89 4.38 -20.78 -48.05
C ILE A 89 3.48 -20.92 -49.31
N PHE A 90 2.66 -19.91 -49.62
CA PHE A 90 1.79 -19.91 -50.81
C PHE A 90 2.30 -19.03 -51.97
N SER A 91 3.49 -18.43 -51.82
CA SER A 91 4.16 -17.66 -52.88
C SER A 91 5.49 -18.33 -53.24
N GLY A 92 5.42 -19.51 -53.86
CA GLY A 92 6.57 -20.30 -54.33
C GLY A 92 6.16 -21.17 -55.50
#